data_AF-A0A7R9YVB1-F1
#
_entry.id   AF-A0A7R9YVB1-F1
#
_cell.length_a   1.000
_cell.length_b   1.000
_cell.length_c   1.000
_cell.angle_alpha   90.00
_cell.angle_beta   90.00
_cell.angle_gamma   90.00
#
_symmetry.space_group_name_H-M   'P 1'
#
loop_
_entity.id
_entity.type
_entity.pdbx_description
1 polymer ?
#
loop_
_entity_poly.entity_id
_entity_poly.type
_entity_poly.pdbx_seq_one_letter_code
_entity_poly.pdbx_strand_id
1 'polypeptide(L)'
;GFPRTRRQSELLEAALTGLDLASEAAVVAAASVIAPPPPGALPQMQRPLLSGLDAVLVLGLTDEAAALKRAVGCRVDPATGRVYHLEFDPPPAGDPGLSARLVEPPDASNSAVQVQRRLAAYASQAAELDEWLKRFLKLRRPVDGFGPKGEVLASAGDVAEGLLRAKAAVASARGAAEAAQKARCSAEEAVEFASLAAGHAEAAARELLVAKKAELAAAALLTDPKSKVQDTAATEVLKAQSAAKCAESLRVCKAASTESAEHAERAREAAAQAADATQ
;
A
#
# COMPACT_ATOMS: atom_id res chain seq x y z
N GLY A 1 4.08 26.10 13.14
CA GLY A 1 3.61 24.88 12.47
C GLY A 1 2.17 25.05 12.05
N PHE A 2 1.72 24.21 11.12
CA PHE A 2 0.32 24.03 10.71
C PHE A 2 0.06 22.51 10.69
N PRO A 3 -1.12 22.01 11.12
CA PRO A 3 -2.25 22.73 11.71
C PRO A 3 -2.00 23.19 13.16
N ARG A 4 -2.65 24.27 13.59
CA ARG A 4 -2.56 24.83 14.96
C ARG A 4 -3.82 24.64 15.79
N THR A 5 -4.93 24.32 15.14
CA THR A 5 -6.24 24.24 15.75
C THR A 5 -6.92 22.96 15.26
N ARG A 6 -7.87 22.42 16.03
CA ARG A 6 -8.66 21.27 15.58
C ARG A 6 -9.31 21.55 14.22
N ARG A 7 -9.92 22.72 14.05
CA ARG A 7 -10.60 23.08 12.80
C ARG A 7 -9.67 23.08 11.59
N GLN A 8 -8.44 23.56 11.76
CA GLN A 8 -7.43 23.50 10.69
C GLN A 8 -7.05 22.05 10.37
N SER A 9 -6.94 21.19 11.38
CA SER A 9 -6.65 19.78 11.20
C SER A 9 -7.80 19.05 10.50
N GLU A 10 -9.05 19.31 10.87
CA GLU A 10 -10.23 18.79 10.17
C GLU A 10 -10.25 19.17 8.69
N LEU A 11 -9.99 20.44 8.36
CA LEU A 11 -9.96 20.91 6.98
C LEU A 11 -8.80 20.28 6.19
N LEU A 12 -7.64 20.11 6.82
CA LEU A 12 -6.50 19.45 6.20
C LEU A 12 -6.81 17.99 5.88
N GLU A 13 -7.38 17.25 6.84
CA GLU A 13 -7.76 15.85 6.63
C GLU A 13 -8.88 15.71 5.59
N ALA A 14 -9.87 16.61 5.58
CA ALA A 14 -10.89 16.65 4.55
C ALA A 14 -10.28 16.86 3.16
N ALA A 15 -9.27 17.73 3.02
CA ALA A 15 -8.59 17.96 1.75
C ALA A 15 -7.72 16.77 1.30
N LEU A 16 -7.08 16.06 2.24
CA LEU A 16 -6.19 14.95 1.93
C LEU A 16 -6.91 13.62 1.69
N THR A 17 -7.96 13.35 2.46
CA THR A 17 -8.63 12.02 2.51
C THR A 17 -10.10 12.08 2.07
N GLY A 18 -10.69 13.27 1.96
CA GLY A 18 -12.13 13.43 1.76
C GLY A 18 -12.95 13.18 3.02
N LEU A 19 -12.33 13.07 4.20
CA LEU A 19 -13.01 12.80 5.46
C LEU A 19 -13.98 13.93 5.83
N ASP A 20 -15.28 13.60 5.89
CA ASP A 20 -16.33 14.49 6.36
C ASP A 20 -17.22 13.79 7.39
N LEU A 21 -16.82 13.91 8.66
CA LEU A 21 -17.55 13.31 9.78
C LEU A 21 -18.93 13.95 10.00
N ALA A 22 -19.13 15.20 9.59
CA ALA A 22 -20.41 15.87 9.75
C ALA A 22 -21.44 15.29 8.77
N SER A 23 -21.02 15.08 7.51
CA SER A 23 -21.82 14.38 6.51
C SER A 23 -22.11 12.94 6.94
N GLU A 24 -21.11 12.19 7.40
CA GLU A 24 -21.33 10.82 7.88
C GLU A 24 -22.32 10.75 9.05
N ALA A 25 -22.22 11.67 10.02
CA ALA A 25 -23.16 11.74 11.14
C ALA A 25 -24.59 12.09 10.67
N ALA A 26 -24.72 12.97 9.68
CA ALA A 26 -26.02 13.32 9.09
C ALA A 26 -26.68 12.11 8.41
N VAL A 27 -25.90 11.30 7.69
CA VAL A 27 -26.39 10.05 7.06
C VAL A 27 -26.88 9.07 8.13
N VAL A 28 -26.14 8.90 9.23
CA VAL A 28 -26.56 8.03 10.33
C VAL A 28 -27.82 8.57 11.01
N ALA A 29 -27.91 9.88 11.24
CA ALA A 29 -29.07 10.50 11.86
C ALA A 29 -30.32 10.44 10.99
N ALA A 30 -30.17 10.47 9.66
CA ALA A 30 -31.26 10.34 8.71
C ALA A 30 -31.74 8.89 8.52
N ALA A 31 -31.02 7.90 9.05
CA ALA A 31 -31.39 6.49 8.92
C ALA A 31 -32.73 6.20 9.61
N SER A 32 -33.59 5.43 8.95
CA SER A 32 -34.89 5.08 9.50
C SER A 32 -34.75 4.22 10.75
N VAL A 33 -35.38 4.67 11.84
CA VAL A 33 -35.47 3.91 13.10
C VAL A 33 -36.45 2.74 12.96
N ILE A 34 -37.48 2.89 12.14
CA ILE A 34 -38.56 1.90 11.96
C ILE A 34 -38.10 0.74 11.06
N ALA A 35 -37.28 1.03 10.06
CA ALA A 35 -36.71 0.05 9.13
C ALA A 35 -35.20 0.31 9.00
N PRO A 36 -34.39 -0.18 9.95
CA PRO A 36 -32.96 0.09 9.95
C PRO A 36 -32.29 -0.54 8.71
N PRO A 37 -31.34 0.16 8.10
CA PRO A 37 -30.58 -0.37 6.97
C PRO A 37 -29.72 -1.58 7.42
N PRO A 38 -29.33 -2.45 6.47
CA PRO A 38 -28.57 -3.65 6.80
C PRO A 38 -27.22 -3.31 7.45
N PRO A 39 -26.66 -4.22 8.27
CA PRO A 39 -25.37 -4.01 8.92
C PRO A 39 -24.28 -3.70 7.89
N GLY A 40 -23.54 -2.60 8.10
CA GLY A 40 -22.47 -2.14 7.20
C GLY A 40 -22.90 -1.14 6.12
N ALA A 41 -24.20 -0.88 5.95
CA ALA A 41 -24.67 0.16 5.02
C ALA A 41 -24.47 1.59 5.55
N LEU A 42 -24.38 1.75 6.87
CA LEU A 42 -24.13 3.05 7.51
C LEU A 42 -22.66 3.20 7.92
N PRO A 43 -22.12 4.44 7.86
CA PRO A 43 -20.76 4.70 8.31
C PRO A 43 -20.63 4.49 9.83
N GLN A 44 -19.51 3.87 10.23
CA GLN A 44 -19.22 3.59 11.64
C GLN A 44 -18.56 4.80 12.31
N MET A 45 -19.25 5.47 13.22
CA MET A 45 -18.80 6.75 13.81
C MET A 45 -17.58 6.62 14.74
N GLN A 46 -17.44 5.50 15.44
CA GLN A 46 -16.39 5.26 16.43
C GLN A 46 -15.19 4.47 15.89
N ARG A 47 -15.08 4.34 14.56
CA ARG A 47 -13.95 3.65 13.94
C ARG A 47 -12.67 4.47 14.11
N PRO A 48 -11.49 3.82 14.19
CA PRO A 48 -10.22 4.53 14.08
C PRO A 48 -10.13 5.22 12.72
N LEU A 49 -9.69 6.47 12.72
CA LEU A 49 -9.52 7.23 11.49
C LEU A 49 -8.16 6.95 10.86
N LEU A 50 -8.13 6.97 9.53
CA LEU A 50 -6.90 6.97 8.74
C LEU A 50 -6.62 8.41 8.33
N SER A 51 -5.41 8.87 8.62
CA SER A 51 -4.97 10.22 8.27
C SER A 51 -4.31 10.21 6.90
N GLY A 52 -4.41 11.32 6.18
CA GLY A 52 -3.60 11.56 4.99
C GLY A 52 -2.14 11.88 5.30
N LEU A 53 -1.82 12.12 6.57
CA LEU A 53 -0.47 12.38 7.06
C LEU A 53 0.18 11.10 7.58
N ASP A 54 1.49 10.94 7.33
CA ASP A 54 2.25 9.81 7.85
C ASP A 54 2.47 9.93 9.38
N ALA A 55 2.71 11.16 9.88
CA ALA A 55 2.91 11.44 11.30
C ALA A 55 2.76 12.93 11.64
N VAL A 56 2.49 13.20 12.91
CA VAL A 56 2.58 14.52 13.55
C VAL A 56 3.56 14.43 14.71
N LEU A 57 4.73 15.08 14.57
CA LEU A 57 5.71 15.21 15.63
C LEU A 57 5.28 16.28 16.63
N VAL A 58 5.11 15.90 17.90
CA VAL A 58 4.70 16.80 18.97
C VAL A 58 5.86 17.00 19.93
N LEU A 59 6.50 18.17 19.84
CA LEU A 59 7.56 18.57 20.75
C LEU A 59 6.93 18.89 22.13
N GLY A 60 7.19 18.03 23.11
CA GLY A 60 6.68 18.16 24.46
C GLY A 60 7.50 19.15 25.28
N LEU A 61 6.99 20.38 25.42
CA LEU A 61 7.52 21.36 26.36
C LEU A 61 6.35 21.91 27.18
N THR A 62 6.15 21.36 28.38
CA THR A 62 5.01 21.69 29.26
C THR A 62 5.24 22.95 30.07
N ASP A 63 6.50 23.36 30.24
CA ASP A 63 6.86 24.58 30.98
C ASP A 63 6.85 25.80 30.04
N GLU A 64 5.81 26.62 30.15
CA GLU A 64 5.68 27.88 29.41
C GLU A 64 6.80 28.86 29.73
N ALA A 65 7.31 28.87 30.97
CA ALA A 65 8.40 29.75 31.35
C ALA A 65 9.70 29.34 30.65
N ALA A 66 9.99 28.03 30.58
CA ALA A 66 11.11 27.51 29.79
C ALA A 66 10.96 27.84 28.29
N ALA A 67 9.74 27.72 27.74
CA ALA A 67 9.46 28.07 26.35
C ALA A 67 9.69 29.57 26.07
N LEU A 68 9.22 30.44 26.97
CA LEU A 68 9.41 31.88 26.87
C LEU A 68 10.90 32.26 26.98
N LYS A 69 11.62 31.64 27.93
CA LYS A 69 13.06 31.84 28.12
C LYS A 69 13.85 31.53 26.85
N ARG A 70 13.52 30.40 26.21
CA ARG A 70 14.13 29.97 24.94
C ARG A 70 13.83 30.89 23.76
N ALA A 71 12.67 31.55 23.77
CA ALA A 71 12.30 32.46 22.70
C ALA A 71 12.95 33.84 22.83
N VAL A 72 13.05 34.37 24.06
CA VAL A 72 13.54 35.74 24.33
C VAL A 72 15.06 35.81 24.51
N GLY A 73 15.72 34.69 24.80
CA GLY A 73 17.17 34.61 25.01
C GLY A 73 18.04 34.73 23.75
N CYS A 74 17.43 34.88 22.57
CA CYS A 74 18.13 35.03 21.30
C CYS A 74 18.74 36.44 21.14
N ARG A 75 19.95 36.51 20.59
CA ARG A 75 20.68 37.74 20.26
C ARG A 75 21.27 37.63 18.86
N VAL A 76 21.36 38.74 18.15
CA VAL A 76 21.89 38.79 16.78
C VAL A 76 23.15 39.64 16.78
N ASP A 77 24.19 39.16 16.11
CA ASP A 77 25.35 39.98 15.79
C ASP A 77 25.03 40.85 14.56
N PRO A 78 25.02 42.19 14.67
CA PRO A 78 24.70 43.06 13.54
C PRO A 78 25.76 43.02 12.42
N ALA A 79 26.99 42.58 12.72
CA ALA A 79 28.07 42.51 11.72
C ALA A 79 27.99 41.24 10.86
N THR A 80 27.68 40.09 11.47
CA THR A 80 27.65 38.79 10.77
C THR A 80 26.24 38.28 10.47
N GLY A 81 25.21 38.84 11.11
CA GLY A 81 23.82 38.37 11.04
C GLY A 81 23.58 37.03 11.74
N ARG A 82 24.58 36.48 12.45
CA ARG A 82 24.44 35.21 13.19
C ARG A 82 23.60 35.41 14.44
N VAL A 83 22.75 34.42 14.73
CA VAL A 83 21.89 34.38 15.92
C VAL A 83 22.50 33.44 16.95
N TYR A 84 22.63 33.93 18.17
CA TYR A 84 23.13 33.19 19.34
C TYR A 84 22.04 33.15 20.41
N HIS A 85 22.08 32.16 21.29
CA HIS A 85 21.21 32.13 22.46
C HIS A 85 22.08 32.19 23.73
N LEU A 86 21.83 33.17 24.60
CA LEU A 86 22.69 33.45 25.76
C LEU A 86 22.99 32.23 26.65
N GLU A 87 22.01 31.33 26.83
CA GLU A 87 22.19 30.10 27.64
C GLU A 87 22.42 28.81 26.85
N PHE A 88 21.64 28.55 25.79
CA PHE A 88 21.66 27.25 25.08
C PHE A 88 22.62 27.20 23.88
N ASP A 89 23.08 28.36 23.38
CA ASP A 89 24.04 28.46 22.27
C ASP A 89 24.85 29.77 22.42
N PRO A 90 25.69 29.86 23.47
CA PRO A 90 26.37 31.10 23.82
C PRO A 90 27.41 31.49 22.75
N PRO A 91 27.68 32.79 22.57
CA PRO A 91 28.72 33.24 21.64
C PRO A 91 30.09 32.68 22.04
N PRO A 92 30.95 32.33 21.07
CA PRO A 92 32.26 31.76 21.33
C PRO A 92 33.14 32.74 22.12
N ALA A 93 33.76 32.25 23.20
CA ALA A 93 34.62 33.07 24.08
C ALA A 93 35.92 33.56 23.42
N GLY A 94 36.27 33.02 22.24
CA GLY A 94 37.47 33.37 21.49
C GLY A 94 37.37 34.65 20.65
N ASP A 95 36.22 35.35 20.64
CA ASP A 95 36.02 36.59 19.90
C ASP A 95 35.79 37.79 20.86
N PRO A 96 36.85 38.53 21.22
CA PRO A 96 36.76 39.66 22.13
C PRO A 96 35.84 40.75 21.58
N GLY A 97 34.73 41.01 22.28
CA GLY A 97 33.76 42.05 21.92
C GLY A 97 32.56 41.56 21.12
N LEU A 98 32.48 40.27 20.76
CA LEU A 98 31.28 39.68 20.17
C LEU A 98 30.09 39.78 21.13
N SER A 99 30.27 39.40 22.40
CA SER A 99 29.19 39.48 23.39
C SER A 99 28.69 40.91 23.65
N ALA A 100 29.55 41.92 23.47
CA ALA A 100 29.21 43.33 23.71
C ALA A 100 28.46 43.99 22.53
N ARG A 101 28.61 43.46 21.30
CA ARG A 101 27.92 43.97 20.10
C ARG A 101 26.58 43.29 19.83
N LEU A 102 26.27 42.20 20.54
CA LEU A 102 25.04 41.45 20.37
C LEU A 102 23.82 42.32 20.72
N VAL A 103 22.88 42.41 19.80
CA VAL A 103 21.63 43.16 19.97
C VAL A 103 20.44 42.21 19.99
N GLU A 104 19.31 42.70 20.49
CA GLU A 104 18.04 41.98 20.35
C GLU A 104 17.67 41.90 18.86
N PRO A 105 17.06 40.78 18.41
CA PRO A 105 16.60 40.66 17.04
C PRO A 105 15.66 41.84 16.67
N PRO A 106 15.82 42.45 15.49
CA PRO A 106 14.96 43.56 15.06
C PRO A 106 13.51 43.13 14.78
N ASP A 107 13.27 41.82 14.69
CA ASP A 107 11.93 41.26 14.50
C ASP A 107 11.13 41.25 15.81
N ALA A 108 10.17 42.17 15.92
CA ALA A 108 9.24 42.27 17.04
C ALA A 108 8.35 41.01 17.21
N SER A 109 8.31 40.11 16.22
CA SER A 109 7.54 38.85 16.29
C SER A 109 7.96 37.96 17.46
N ASN A 110 9.24 38.03 17.85
CA ASN A 110 9.81 37.28 18.97
C ASN A 110 9.89 38.10 20.26
N SER A 111 9.24 39.26 20.32
CA SER A 111 9.08 39.99 21.58
C SER A 111 8.36 39.12 22.62
N ALA A 112 8.74 39.27 23.89
CA ALA A 112 8.21 38.45 24.99
C ALA A 112 6.67 38.49 25.04
N VAL A 113 6.08 39.66 24.84
CA VAL A 113 4.61 39.86 24.82
C VAL A 113 3.94 39.06 23.70
N GLN A 114 4.53 39.05 22.49
CA GLN A 114 3.97 38.30 21.37
C GLN A 114 4.14 36.79 21.54
N VAL A 115 5.27 36.34 22.08
CA VAL A 115 5.50 34.93 22.40
C VAL A 115 4.50 34.45 23.45
N GLN A 116 4.32 35.21 24.54
CA GLN A 116 3.36 34.89 25.60
C GLN A 116 1.92 34.82 25.07
N ARG A 117 1.53 35.76 24.18
CA ARG A 117 0.23 35.72 23.51
C ARG A 117 0.05 34.45 22.67
N ARG A 118 1.09 34.01 21.96
CA ARG A 118 1.06 32.78 21.16
C ARG A 118 0.99 31.52 22.03
N LEU A 119 1.72 31.49 23.14
CA LEU A 119 1.68 30.38 24.11
C LEU A 119 0.28 30.25 24.73
N ALA A 120 -0.31 31.36 25.19
CA ALA A 120 -1.67 31.37 25.74
C ALA A 120 -2.72 30.89 24.72
N ALA A 121 -2.62 31.37 23.46
CA ALA A 121 -3.51 30.94 22.39
C ALA A 121 -3.33 29.46 22.01
N TYR A 122 -2.11 28.93 22.12
CA TYR A 122 -1.85 27.51 21.93
C TYR A 122 -2.43 26.69 23.09
N ALA A 123 -2.18 27.07 24.34
CA ALA A 123 -2.67 26.37 25.52
C ALA A 123 -4.20 26.21 25.51
N SER A 124 -4.94 27.22 25.04
CA SER A 124 -6.42 27.16 24.94
C SER A 124 -6.93 26.19 23.86
N GLN A 125 -6.10 25.81 22.89
CA GLN A 125 -6.49 24.99 21.73
C GLN A 125 -5.79 23.63 21.70
N ALA A 126 -4.70 23.47 22.47
CA ALA A 126 -3.85 22.29 22.44
C ALA A 126 -4.59 21.03 22.87
N ALA A 127 -5.42 21.11 23.91
CA ALA A 127 -6.18 19.95 24.40
C ALA A 127 -7.15 19.41 23.34
N GLU A 128 -7.90 20.30 22.69
CA GLU A 128 -8.86 19.92 21.65
C GLU A 128 -8.16 19.36 20.39
N LEU A 129 -7.04 19.97 20.00
CA LEU A 129 -6.23 19.44 18.89
C LEU A 129 -5.63 18.07 19.22
N ASP A 130 -5.13 17.88 20.45
CA ASP A 130 -4.54 16.62 20.90
C ASP A 130 -5.59 15.49 20.97
N GLU A 131 -6.80 15.79 21.42
CA GLU A 131 -7.94 14.86 21.40
C GLU A 131 -8.30 14.46 19.96
N TRP A 132 -8.36 15.43 19.05
CA TRP A 132 -8.60 15.17 17.63
C TRP A 132 -7.54 14.25 17.02
N LEU A 133 -6.25 14.54 17.26
CA LEU A 133 -5.14 13.75 16.71
C LEU A 133 -5.11 12.31 17.26
N LYS A 134 -5.59 12.07 18.49
CA LYS A 134 -5.71 10.73 19.08
C LYS A 134 -6.72 9.82 18.39
N ARG A 135 -7.65 10.38 17.60
CA ARG A 135 -8.60 9.59 16.80
C ARG A 135 -7.94 8.84 15.64
N PHE A 136 -6.75 9.28 15.24
CA PHE A 136 -5.97 8.65 14.18
C PHE A 136 -4.99 7.64 14.76
N LEU A 137 -4.91 6.47 14.12
CA LEU A 137 -4.01 5.41 14.58
C LEU A 137 -2.55 5.80 14.38
N LYS A 138 -1.78 5.84 15.48
CA LYS A 138 -0.32 6.04 15.49
C LYS A 138 0.17 7.32 14.77
N LEU A 139 -0.71 8.30 14.55
CA LEU A 139 -0.36 9.56 13.89
C LEU A 139 0.56 10.41 14.77
N ARG A 140 0.23 10.53 16.06
CA ARG A 140 0.96 11.36 17.00
C ARG A 140 2.27 10.71 17.44
N ARG A 141 3.38 11.45 17.36
CA ARG A 141 4.71 11.04 17.83
C ARG A 141 5.25 12.08 18.81
N PRO A 142 5.19 11.82 20.13
CA PRO A 142 5.82 12.71 21.10
C PRO A 142 7.34 12.70 20.94
N VAL A 143 7.95 13.88 21.02
CA VAL A 143 9.40 14.07 21.10
C VAL A 143 9.65 14.94 22.32
N ASP A 144 10.60 14.56 23.16
CA ASP A 144 10.96 15.38 24.33
C ASP A 144 11.54 16.72 23.86
N GLY A 145 10.94 17.82 24.32
CA GLY A 145 11.38 19.16 24.01
C GLY A 145 12.38 19.72 25.02
N PHE A 146 12.62 19.11 26.18
CA PHE A 146 13.44 19.70 27.23
C PHE A 146 14.95 19.66 26.96
N GLY A 147 15.43 18.76 26.11
CA GLY A 147 16.84 18.66 25.74
C GLY A 147 17.40 19.90 25.01
N PRO A 148 18.73 19.96 24.81
CA PRO A 148 19.36 20.94 23.92
C PRO A 148 18.89 20.73 22.48
N LYS A 149 18.96 21.80 21.67
CA LYS A 149 18.47 21.81 20.28
C LYS A 149 18.99 20.63 19.45
N GLY A 150 20.27 20.25 19.61
CA GLY A 150 20.89 19.16 18.88
C GLY A 150 20.26 17.79 19.19
N GLU A 151 20.01 17.49 20.47
CA GLU A 151 19.41 16.22 20.89
C GLU A 151 17.94 16.12 20.48
N VAL A 152 17.18 17.21 20.64
CA VAL A 152 15.77 17.27 20.22
C VAL A 152 15.66 17.06 18.70
N LEU A 153 16.57 17.66 17.93
CA LEU A 153 16.61 17.49 16.47
C LEU A 153 16.99 16.06 16.07
N ALA A 154 17.99 15.47 16.74
CA ALA A 154 18.36 14.08 16.51
C ALA A 154 17.20 13.13 16.81
N SER A 155 16.53 13.29 17.95
CA SER A 155 15.36 12.48 18.31
C SER A 155 14.21 12.62 17.30
N ALA A 156 13.91 13.85 16.85
CA ALA A 156 12.92 14.07 15.81
C ALA A 156 13.34 13.43 14.47
N GLY A 157 14.63 13.47 14.15
CA GLY A 157 15.24 12.81 12.98
C GLY A 157 15.08 11.30 13.03
N ASP A 158 15.43 10.66 14.14
CA ASP A 158 15.31 9.21 14.34
C ASP A 158 13.86 8.74 14.16
N VAL A 159 12.89 9.50 14.67
CA VAL A 159 11.45 9.22 14.46
C VAL A 159 11.09 9.32 12.98
N ALA A 160 11.53 10.37 12.29
CA ALA A 160 11.26 10.55 10.86
C ALA A 160 11.90 9.45 10.01
N GLU A 161 13.16 9.08 10.28
CA GLU A 161 13.84 7.98 9.61
C GLU A 161 13.18 6.63 9.88
N GLY A 162 12.71 6.39 11.11
CA GLY A 162 11.94 5.21 11.46
C GLY A 162 10.63 5.11 10.65
N LEU A 163 9.94 6.23 10.45
CA LEU A 163 8.73 6.31 9.64
C LEU A 163 9.00 6.06 8.15
N LEU A 164 10.08 6.65 7.61
CA LEU A 164 10.49 6.43 6.22
C LEU A 164 10.83 4.96 5.96
N ARG A 165 11.58 4.33 6.87
CA ARG A 165 11.87 2.88 6.80
C ARG A 165 10.61 2.04 6.87
N ALA A 166 9.69 2.36 7.79
CA ALA A 166 8.42 1.65 7.90
C ALA A 166 7.57 1.80 6.62
N LYS A 167 7.54 2.99 6.02
CA LYS A 167 6.83 3.26 4.77
C LYS A 167 7.44 2.49 3.59
N ALA A 168 8.77 2.46 3.50
CA ALA A 168 9.48 1.67 2.49
C ALA A 168 9.17 0.17 2.65
N ALA A 169 9.19 -0.35 3.88
CA ALA A 169 8.84 -1.75 4.16
C ALA A 169 7.38 -2.07 3.79
N VAL A 170 6.44 -1.17 4.08
CA VAL A 170 5.02 -1.34 3.68
C VAL A 170 4.87 -1.31 2.16
N ALA A 171 5.60 -0.45 1.45
CA ALA A 171 5.58 -0.40 -0.01
C ALA A 171 6.14 -1.68 -0.64
N SER A 172 7.26 -2.19 -0.13
CA SER A 172 7.83 -3.48 -0.56
C SER A 172 6.87 -4.64 -0.26
N ALA A 173 6.31 -4.71 0.94
CA ALA A 173 5.34 -5.74 1.31
C ALA A 173 4.07 -5.69 0.43
N ARG A 174 3.59 -4.49 0.07
CA ARG A 174 2.48 -4.34 -0.87
C ARG A 174 2.84 -4.84 -2.26
N GLY A 175 4.03 -4.50 -2.77
CA GLY A 175 4.51 -5.00 -4.06
C GLY A 175 4.61 -6.53 -4.07
N ALA A 176 5.14 -7.12 -3.00
CA ALA A 176 5.21 -8.57 -2.83
C ALA A 176 3.81 -9.21 -2.79
N ALA A 177 2.86 -8.61 -2.07
CA ALA A 177 1.48 -9.10 -2.01
C ALA A 177 0.76 -9.03 -3.37
N GLU A 178 0.94 -7.93 -4.13
CA GLU A 178 0.39 -7.79 -5.48
C GLU A 178 1.01 -8.81 -6.45
N ALA A 179 2.31 -9.07 -6.35
CA ALA A 179 2.99 -10.11 -7.14
C ALA A 179 2.50 -11.52 -6.77
N ALA A 180 2.36 -11.82 -5.47
CA ALA A 180 1.82 -13.09 -5.00
C ALA A 180 0.38 -13.32 -5.47
N GLN A 181 -0.46 -12.28 -5.49
CA GLN A 181 -1.82 -12.37 -6.02
C GLN A 181 -1.84 -12.68 -7.52
N LYS A 182 -0.97 -12.04 -8.32
CA LYS A 182 -0.84 -12.34 -9.76
C LYS A 182 -0.36 -13.77 -10.00
N ALA A 183 0.61 -14.23 -9.21
CA ALA A 183 1.10 -15.60 -9.28
C ALA A 183 -0.02 -16.61 -8.98
N ARG A 184 -0.84 -16.32 -7.96
CA ARG A 184 -2.00 -17.15 -7.62
C ARG A 184 -3.03 -17.20 -8.76
N CYS A 185 -3.44 -16.05 -9.30
CA CYS A 185 -4.41 -16.04 -10.42
C CYS A 185 -3.86 -16.79 -11.65
N SER A 186 -2.58 -16.62 -11.98
CA SER A 186 -1.95 -17.32 -13.11
C SER A 186 -1.86 -18.83 -12.86
N ALA A 187 -1.63 -19.25 -11.62
CA ALA A 187 -1.63 -20.67 -11.25
C ALA A 187 -3.04 -21.29 -11.31
N GLU A 188 -4.07 -20.55 -10.88
CA GLU A 188 -5.48 -20.98 -10.99
C GLU A 188 -5.86 -21.18 -12.48
N GLU A 189 -5.48 -20.24 -13.37
CA GLU A 189 -5.67 -20.39 -14.82
C GLU A 189 -4.90 -21.59 -15.40
N ALA A 190 -3.64 -21.80 -15.00
CA ALA A 190 -2.84 -22.93 -15.47
C ALA A 190 -3.49 -24.28 -15.12
N VAL A 191 -4.10 -24.38 -13.93
CA VAL A 191 -4.84 -25.56 -13.46
C VAL A 191 -6.12 -25.77 -14.29
N GLU A 192 -6.88 -24.71 -14.56
CA GLU A 192 -8.05 -24.75 -15.46
C GLU A 192 -7.67 -25.29 -16.85
N PHE A 193 -6.65 -24.72 -17.49
CA PHE A 193 -6.19 -25.16 -18.81
C PHE A 193 -5.61 -26.58 -18.80
N ALA A 194 -4.93 -26.99 -17.73
CA ALA A 194 -4.47 -28.37 -17.58
C ALA A 194 -5.66 -29.35 -17.49
N SER A 195 -6.74 -28.98 -16.80
CA SER A 195 -7.96 -29.79 -16.71
C SER A 195 -8.67 -29.91 -18.06
N LEU A 196 -8.72 -28.83 -18.85
CA LEU A 196 -9.25 -28.84 -20.21
C LEU A 196 -8.39 -29.71 -21.13
N ALA A 197 -7.06 -29.59 -21.06
CA ALA A 197 -6.14 -30.42 -21.82
C ALA A 197 -6.32 -31.92 -21.49
N ALA A 198 -6.48 -32.27 -20.21
CA ALA A 198 -6.77 -33.63 -19.78
C ALA A 198 -8.12 -34.13 -20.34
N GLY A 199 -9.17 -33.30 -20.30
CA GLY A 199 -10.47 -33.61 -20.89
C GLY A 199 -10.40 -33.83 -22.41
N HIS A 200 -9.66 -32.98 -23.13
CA HIS A 200 -9.41 -33.15 -24.56
C HIS A 200 -8.60 -34.41 -24.87
N ALA A 201 -7.59 -34.74 -24.06
CA ALA A 201 -6.80 -35.97 -24.21
C ALA A 201 -7.68 -37.22 -24.01
N GLU A 202 -8.57 -37.20 -23.01
CA GLU A 202 -9.50 -38.30 -22.76
C GLU A 202 -10.52 -38.44 -23.90
N ALA A 203 -11.08 -37.34 -24.40
CA ALA A 203 -11.98 -37.34 -25.55
C ALA A 203 -11.28 -37.89 -26.81
N ALA A 204 -10.06 -37.43 -27.09
CA ALA A 204 -9.25 -37.93 -28.21
C ALA A 204 -8.97 -39.43 -28.10
N ALA A 205 -8.65 -39.92 -26.90
CA ALA A 205 -8.43 -41.35 -26.66
C ALA A 205 -9.70 -42.19 -26.89
N ARG A 206 -10.86 -41.69 -26.45
CA ARG A 206 -12.17 -42.34 -26.69
C ARG A 206 -12.49 -42.40 -28.19
N GLU A 207 -12.31 -41.31 -28.91
CA GLU A 207 -12.51 -41.25 -30.37
C GLU A 207 -11.59 -42.20 -31.12
N LEU A 208 -10.30 -42.23 -30.75
CA LEU A 208 -9.31 -43.13 -31.35
C LEU A 208 -9.69 -44.59 -31.13
N LEU A 209 -10.15 -44.94 -29.93
CA LEU A 209 -10.60 -46.29 -29.61
C LEU A 209 -11.83 -46.69 -30.44
N VAL A 210 -12.81 -45.79 -30.59
CA VAL A 210 -13.99 -46.03 -31.46
C VAL A 210 -13.56 -46.18 -32.92
N ALA A 211 -12.70 -45.31 -33.42
CA ALA A 211 -12.18 -45.37 -34.78
C ALA A 211 -11.42 -46.67 -35.05
N LYS A 212 -10.60 -47.13 -34.10
CA LYS A 212 -9.87 -48.41 -34.20
C LYS A 212 -10.79 -49.62 -34.14
N LYS A 213 -11.83 -49.60 -33.29
CA LYS A 213 -12.87 -50.64 -33.29
C LYS A 213 -13.61 -50.71 -34.63
N ALA A 214 -13.96 -49.55 -35.20
CA ALA A 214 -14.61 -49.47 -36.50
C ALA A 214 -13.70 -49.94 -37.64
N GLU A 215 -12.41 -49.58 -37.61
CA GLU A 215 -11.39 -50.06 -38.55
C GLU A 215 -11.28 -51.60 -38.50
N LEU A 216 -11.18 -52.19 -37.30
CA LEU A 216 -11.12 -53.64 -37.12
C LEU A 216 -12.40 -54.34 -37.60
N ALA A 217 -13.58 -53.78 -37.31
CA ALA A 217 -14.85 -54.32 -37.77
C ALA A 217 -15.00 -54.25 -39.30
N ALA A 218 -14.62 -53.13 -39.92
CA ALA A 218 -14.62 -52.96 -41.37
C ALA A 218 -13.61 -53.89 -42.04
N ALA A 219 -12.40 -54.03 -41.48
CA ALA A 219 -11.39 -54.97 -41.96
C ALA A 219 -11.90 -56.42 -41.89
N ALA A 220 -12.58 -56.81 -40.79
CA ALA A 220 -13.17 -58.14 -40.64
C ALA A 220 -14.21 -58.44 -41.73
N LEU A 221 -15.09 -57.47 -42.05
CA LEU A 221 -16.08 -57.57 -43.13
C LEU A 221 -15.45 -57.67 -44.52
N LEU A 222 -14.34 -56.96 -44.75
CA LEU A 222 -13.60 -56.99 -46.02
C LEU A 222 -12.79 -58.29 -46.22
N THR A 223 -12.48 -59.01 -45.15
CA THR A 223 -11.77 -60.32 -45.18
C THR A 223 -12.68 -61.54 -45.18
N ASP A 224 -14.01 -61.38 -45.17
CA ASP A 224 -14.96 -62.49 -45.14
C ASP A 224 -14.88 -63.33 -46.44
N PRO A 225 -14.61 -64.65 -46.37
CA PRO A 225 -14.39 -65.52 -47.54
C PRO A 225 -15.59 -65.63 -48.50
N LYS A 226 -16.77 -65.10 -48.15
CA LYS A 226 -17.94 -65.02 -49.05
C LYS A 226 -17.97 -63.78 -49.95
N SER A 227 -17.17 -62.76 -49.64
CA SER A 227 -17.04 -61.52 -50.42
C SER A 227 -15.86 -61.63 -51.40
N LYS A 228 -16.13 -61.54 -52.71
CA LYS A 228 -15.11 -61.73 -53.77
C LYS A 228 -14.29 -60.47 -54.13
N VAL A 229 -14.33 -59.40 -53.34
CA VAL A 229 -13.58 -58.17 -53.64
C VAL A 229 -12.80 -57.73 -52.40
N GLN A 230 -11.52 -58.11 -52.31
CA GLN A 230 -10.58 -57.51 -51.36
C GLN A 230 -10.20 -56.12 -51.86
N ASP A 231 -10.98 -55.11 -51.48
CA ASP A 231 -10.77 -53.73 -51.92
C ASP A 231 -9.73 -53.03 -51.01
N THR A 232 -8.45 -53.27 -51.30
CA THR A 232 -7.31 -52.73 -50.54
C THR A 232 -7.34 -51.20 -50.44
N ALA A 233 -7.86 -50.52 -51.47
CA ALA A 233 -8.02 -49.07 -51.49
C ALA A 233 -9.04 -48.56 -50.44
N ALA A 234 -10.13 -49.30 -50.19
CA ALA A 234 -11.13 -48.93 -49.18
C ALA A 234 -10.55 -48.99 -47.75
N THR A 235 -9.68 -49.98 -47.49
CA THR A 235 -8.99 -50.14 -46.21
C THR A 235 -8.00 -49.00 -45.95
N GLU A 236 -7.30 -48.51 -46.98
CA GLU A 236 -6.40 -47.35 -46.85
C GLU A 236 -7.14 -46.04 -46.60
N VAL A 237 -8.29 -45.82 -47.26
CA VAL A 237 -9.13 -44.63 -47.02
C VAL A 237 -9.66 -44.60 -45.59
N LEU A 238 -10.09 -45.75 -45.04
CA LEU A 238 -10.51 -45.89 -43.64
C LEU A 238 -9.38 -45.58 -42.65
N LYS A 239 -8.15 -46.04 -42.93
CA LYS A 239 -6.95 -45.68 -42.15
C LYS A 239 -6.62 -44.19 -42.23
N ALA A 240 -6.71 -43.60 -43.41
CA ALA A 240 -6.44 -42.17 -43.60
C ALA A 240 -7.46 -41.30 -42.86
N GLN A 241 -8.76 -41.66 -42.89
CA GLN A 241 -9.82 -40.95 -42.18
C GLN A 241 -9.68 -41.06 -40.65
N SER A 242 -9.33 -42.24 -40.13
CA SER A 242 -9.11 -42.42 -38.68
C SER A 242 -7.87 -41.66 -38.20
N ALA A 243 -6.79 -41.65 -39.00
CA ALA A 243 -5.58 -40.87 -38.73
C ALA A 243 -5.85 -39.35 -38.75
N ALA A 244 -6.64 -38.86 -39.71
CA ALA A 244 -6.98 -37.45 -39.83
C ALA A 244 -7.78 -36.95 -38.62
N LYS A 245 -8.79 -37.71 -38.16
CA LYS A 245 -9.54 -37.37 -36.93
C LYS A 245 -8.65 -37.36 -35.69
N CYS A 246 -7.76 -38.35 -35.54
CA CYS A 246 -6.82 -38.36 -34.42
C CYS A 246 -5.86 -37.17 -34.43
N ALA A 247 -5.43 -36.72 -35.61
CA ALA A 247 -4.54 -35.58 -35.75
C ALA A 247 -5.20 -34.26 -35.30
N GLU A 248 -6.50 -34.09 -35.57
CA GLU A 248 -7.28 -32.92 -35.13
C GLU A 248 -7.45 -32.88 -33.61
N SER A 249 -7.85 -34.00 -32.99
CA SER A 249 -8.01 -34.08 -31.53
C SER A 249 -6.66 -33.91 -30.80
N LEU A 250 -5.56 -34.41 -31.37
CA LEU A 250 -4.20 -34.18 -30.87
C LEU A 250 -3.79 -32.70 -30.96
N ARG A 251 -4.21 -31.99 -32.01
CA ARG A 251 -3.91 -30.56 -32.18
C ARG A 251 -4.56 -29.72 -31.08
N VAL A 252 -5.82 -29.97 -30.74
CA VAL A 252 -6.55 -29.27 -29.67
C VAL A 252 -5.91 -29.55 -28.31
N CYS A 253 -5.56 -30.81 -28.02
CA CYS A 253 -4.87 -31.18 -26.79
C CYS A 253 -3.51 -30.48 -26.65
N LYS A 254 -2.73 -30.39 -27.75
CA LYS A 254 -1.45 -29.69 -27.75
C LYS A 254 -1.61 -28.20 -27.49
N ALA A 255 -2.60 -27.54 -28.08
CA ALA A 255 -2.87 -26.11 -27.87
C ALA A 255 -3.22 -25.81 -26.40
N ALA A 256 -4.13 -26.60 -25.80
CA ALA A 256 -4.49 -26.44 -24.39
C ALA A 256 -3.29 -26.72 -23.45
N SER A 257 -2.44 -27.69 -23.80
CA SER A 257 -1.22 -27.98 -23.03
C SER A 257 -0.18 -26.86 -23.13
N THR A 258 -0.04 -26.21 -24.29
CA THR A 258 0.89 -25.08 -24.46
C THR A 258 0.41 -23.87 -23.66
N GLU A 259 -0.89 -23.56 -23.70
CA GLU A 259 -1.46 -22.47 -22.91
C GLU A 259 -1.26 -22.72 -21.41
N SER A 260 -1.55 -23.94 -20.93
CA SER A 260 -1.29 -24.31 -19.53
C SER A 260 0.18 -24.12 -19.12
N ALA A 261 1.13 -24.52 -19.98
CA ALA A 261 2.55 -24.34 -19.72
C ALA A 261 2.97 -22.85 -19.65
N GLU A 262 2.42 -22.00 -20.53
CA GLU A 262 2.68 -20.56 -20.51
C GLU A 262 2.11 -19.88 -19.25
N HIS A 263 0.90 -20.25 -18.82
CA HIS A 263 0.33 -19.74 -17.57
C HIS A 263 1.12 -20.23 -16.35
N ALA A 264 1.66 -21.46 -16.38
CA ALA A 264 2.51 -21.98 -15.32
C ALA A 264 3.87 -21.27 -15.23
N GLU A 265 4.51 -20.96 -16.38
CA GLU A 265 5.73 -20.14 -16.41
C GLU A 265 5.47 -18.73 -15.86
N ARG A 266 4.40 -18.05 -16.31
CA ARG A 266 4.00 -16.74 -15.78
C ARG A 266 3.77 -16.76 -14.26
N ALA A 267 3.18 -17.84 -13.74
CA ALA A 267 2.99 -18.02 -12.30
C ALA A 267 4.34 -18.14 -11.55
N ARG A 268 5.31 -18.86 -12.12
CA ARG A 268 6.66 -19.01 -11.54
C ARG A 268 7.43 -17.68 -11.53
N GLU A 269 7.41 -16.95 -12.64
CA GLU A 269 8.07 -15.64 -12.74
C GLU A 269 7.48 -14.65 -11.72
N ALA A 270 6.15 -14.58 -11.60
CA ALA A 270 5.48 -13.72 -10.64
C ALA A 270 5.77 -14.15 -9.18
N ALA A 271 5.89 -15.45 -8.91
CA ALA A 271 6.29 -15.95 -7.59
C ALA A 271 7.74 -15.62 -7.24
N ALA A 272 8.67 -15.69 -8.21
CA ALA A 272 10.06 -15.27 -8.02
C ALA A 272 10.15 -13.77 -7.71
N GLN A 273 9.42 -12.92 -8.45
CA GLN A 273 9.33 -11.49 -8.17
C GLN A 273 8.79 -11.18 -6.77
N ALA A 274 7.83 -11.97 -6.28
CA ALA A 274 7.30 -11.82 -4.92
C ALA A 274 8.37 -12.16 -3.86
N ALA A 275 9.19 -13.19 -4.09
CA ALA A 275 10.27 -13.58 -3.18
C ALA A 275 11.38 -12.52 -3.13
N ASP A 276 11.77 -11.97 -4.29
CA ASP A 276 12.78 -10.93 -4.37
C ASP A 276 12.32 -9.61 -3.72
N ALA A 277 11.03 -9.28 -3.81
CA ALA A 277 10.46 -8.08 -3.20
C ALA A 277 10.41 -8.11 -1.66
N THR A 278 10.59 -9.28 -1.05
CA THR A 278 10.63 -9.47 0.41
C THR A 278 12.02 -9.44 1.04
N GLN A 279 13.09 -9.42 0.23
CA GLN A 279 14.48 -9.25 0.70
C GLN A 279 14.85 -7.76 0.84
#